data_AF-A0A0M3IR51-F1
#
_entry.id   AF-A0A0M3IR51-F1
#
_cell.length_a   1.000
_cell.length_b   1.000
_cell.length_c   1.000
_cell.angle_alpha   90.00
_cell.angle_beta   90.00
_cell.angle_gamma   90.00
#
_symmetry.space_group_name_H-M   'P 1'
#
loop_
_entity.id
_entity.type
_entity.pdbx_description
1 polymer ?
#
loop_
_entity_poly.entity_id
_entity_poly.type
_entity_poly.pdbx_seq_one_letter_code
_entity_poly.pdbx_strand_id
1 'polypeptide(L)'
;MPPEYVSRDPDHRQIYRFIRTLFHAAQLTAECAIITLVYIERLLNYAEMDLCPSNWRRVVLGAIMLASKVWDDQAVWNVDYCQILRDTNVDDMNELERQFLECLEFNINVPSSVYAKYYYELRTLAMANDLQLPLQPLYKERANKLEALSRMYEDKLQPDVRPIHRRSFSAEKLVTKEYRSLVVIS
;
A
#
# COMPACT_ATOMS: atom_id res chain seq x y z
N MET A 1 -25.61 4.23 -19.76
CA MET A 1 -24.82 4.56 -20.98
C MET A 1 -25.59 4.16 -22.23
N PRO A 2 -25.49 4.90 -23.35
CA PRO A 2 -26.02 4.46 -24.63
C PRO A 2 -25.34 3.16 -25.10
N PRO A 3 -26.05 2.19 -25.69
CA PRO A 3 -25.51 0.89 -26.08
C PRO A 3 -24.38 0.95 -27.13
N GLU A 4 -24.31 2.05 -27.91
CA GLU A 4 -23.25 2.25 -28.92
C GLU A 4 -21.85 2.44 -28.32
N TYR A 5 -21.73 2.80 -27.04
CA TYR A 5 -20.44 2.95 -26.36
C TYR A 5 -19.79 1.62 -25.95
N VAL A 6 -20.54 0.51 -25.96
CA VAL A 6 -20.06 -0.80 -25.50
C VAL A 6 -19.21 -1.51 -26.56
N SER A 7 -19.23 -1.05 -27.82
CA SER A 7 -18.60 -1.74 -28.96
C SER A 7 -17.33 -1.08 -29.50
N ARG A 8 -16.93 0.09 -28.99
CA ARG A 8 -15.78 0.84 -29.53
C ARG A 8 -14.67 0.91 -28.49
N ASP A 9 -13.44 0.63 -28.92
CA ASP A 9 -12.27 0.75 -28.06
C ASP A 9 -12.18 2.15 -27.45
N PRO A 10 -11.97 2.24 -26.12
CA PRO A 10 -11.88 3.51 -25.45
C PRO A 10 -10.62 4.25 -25.92
N ASP A 11 -10.76 5.56 -26.14
CA ASP A 11 -9.59 6.39 -26.39
C ASP A 11 -8.76 6.55 -25.11
N HIS A 12 -7.43 6.63 -25.22
CA HIS A 12 -6.51 6.82 -24.09
C HIS A 12 -6.93 8.00 -23.18
N ARG A 13 -7.48 9.08 -23.75
CA ARG A 13 -8.01 10.23 -23.00
C ARG A 13 -9.21 9.87 -22.14
N GLN A 14 -10.07 8.96 -22.59
CA GLN A 14 -11.24 8.50 -21.84
C GLN A 14 -10.80 7.67 -20.63
N ILE A 15 -9.86 6.74 -20.85
CA ILE A 15 -9.26 5.92 -19.79
C ILE A 15 -8.58 6.84 -18.76
N TYR A 16 -7.72 7.76 -19.22
CA TYR A 16 -7.02 8.70 -18.36
C TYR A 16 -7.99 9.57 -17.55
N ARG A 17 -9.05 10.13 -18.17
CA ARG A 17 -10.06 10.91 -17.45
C ARG A 17 -10.76 10.09 -16.39
N PHE A 18 -11.12 8.83 -16.70
CA PHE A 18 -11.76 7.95 -15.73
C PHE A 18 -10.88 7.69 -14.51
N ILE A 19 -9.62 7.28 -14.74
CA ILE A 19 -8.65 7.05 -13.67
C ILE A 19 -8.41 8.35 -12.88
N ARG A 20 -8.18 9.48 -13.55
CA ARG A 20 -7.93 10.77 -12.90
C ARG A 20 -9.09 11.22 -12.02
N THR A 21 -10.33 11.01 -12.46
CA THR A 21 -11.52 11.34 -11.66
C THR A 21 -11.56 10.50 -10.38
N LEU A 22 -11.29 9.20 -10.47
CA LEU A 22 -11.26 8.32 -9.29
C LEU A 22 -10.13 8.73 -8.33
N PHE A 23 -8.91 8.90 -8.84
CA PHE A 23 -7.76 9.29 -8.02
C PHE A 23 -7.96 10.64 -7.32
N HIS A 24 -8.52 11.62 -8.04
CA HIS A 24 -8.79 12.93 -7.44
C HIS A 24 -9.91 12.85 -6.39
N ALA A 25 -11.00 12.15 -6.68
CA ALA A 25 -12.15 12.09 -5.78
C ALA A 25 -11.90 11.26 -4.53
N ALA A 26 -11.18 10.14 -4.67
CA ALA A 26 -10.79 9.25 -3.57
C ALA A 26 -9.43 9.61 -2.96
N GLN A 27 -8.79 10.70 -3.39
CA GLN A 27 -7.49 11.19 -2.89
C GLN A 27 -6.36 10.15 -2.94
N LEU A 28 -6.37 9.29 -3.96
CA LEU A 28 -5.42 8.18 -4.08
C LEU A 28 -4.01 8.65 -4.48
N THR A 29 -3.01 7.95 -3.97
CA THR A 29 -1.59 8.24 -4.17
C THR A 29 -1.01 7.60 -5.43
N ALA A 30 0.17 8.03 -5.89
CA ALA A 30 0.81 7.47 -7.07
C ALA A 30 1.21 5.98 -6.85
N GLU A 31 1.52 5.62 -5.61
CA GLU A 31 1.81 4.27 -5.19
C GLU A 31 0.60 3.34 -5.42
N CYS A 32 -0.62 3.82 -5.11
CA CYS A 32 -1.85 3.10 -5.41
C CYS A 32 -2.03 2.85 -6.92
N ALA A 33 -1.59 3.78 -7.79
CA ALA A 33 -1.61 3.57 -9.24
C ALA A 33 -0.69 2.42 -9.69
N ILE A 34 0.47 2.28 -9.05
CA ILE A 34 1.41 1.19 -9.35
C ILE A 34 0.80 -0.15 -8.92
N ILE A 35 0.21 -0.23 -7.72
CA ILE A 35 -0.48 -1.45 -7.25
C ILE A 35 -1.66 -1.80 -8.16
N THR A 36 -2.45 -0.80 -8.58
CA THR A 36 -3.54 -0.97 -9.55
C THR A 36 -3.02 -1.62 -10.84
N LEU A 37 -1.91 -1.13 -11.39
CA LEU A 37 -1.31 -1.67 -12.60
C LEU A 37 -0.87 -3.14 -12.42
N VAL A 38 -0.25 -3.47 -11.28
CA VAL A 38 0.12 -4.86 -10.95
C VAL A 38 -1.11 -5.76 -10.95
N TYR A 39 -2.22 -5.32 -10.35
CA TYR A 39 -3.44 -6.11 -10.29
C TYR A 39 -4.11 -6.30 -11.64
N ILE A 40 -4.13 -5.26 -12.49
CA ILE A 40 -4.62 -5.40 -13.87
C ILE A 40 -3.78 -6.46 -14.59
N GLU A 41 -2.45 -6.35 -14.56
CA GLU A 41 -1.57 -7.30 -15.26
C GLU A 41 -1.70 -8.73 -14.73
N ARG A 42 -1.82 -8.93 -13.41
CA ARG A 42 -2.12 -10.26 -12.84
C ARG A 42 -3.41 -10.82 -13.39
N LEU A 43 -4.45 -10.02 -13.43
CA LEU A 43 -5.75 -10.46 -13.92
C LEU A 43 -5.74 -10.79 -15.43
N LEU A 44 -5.01 -10.03 -16.26
CA LEU A 44 -4.86 -10.37 -17.69
C LEU A 44 -4.09 -11.69 -17.90
N ASN A 45 -3.07 -11.95 -17.07
CA ASN A 45 -2.24 -13.13 -17.21
C ASN A 45 -2.82 -14.39 -16.53
N TYR A 46 -3.50 -14.25 -15.40
CA TYR A 46 -3.99 -15.37 -14.60
C TYR A 46 -5.42 -15.77 -14.94
N ALA A 47 -6.30 -14.80 -15.23
CA ALA A 47 -7.70 -15.07 -15.53
C ALA A 47 -7.97 -15.26 -17.02
N GLU A 48 -6.92 -15.27 -17.87
CA GLU A 48 -7.00 -15.29 -19.34
C GLU A 48 -8.04 -14.30 -19.89
N MET A 49 -8.23 -13.17 -19.18
CA MET A 49 -9.25 -12.20 -19.51
C MET A 49 -8.64 -11.08 -20.34
N ASP A 50 -9.15 -10.89 -21.55
CA ASP A 50 -8.77 -9.77 -22.40
C ASP A 50 -9.52 -8.48 -22.01
N LEU A 51 -8.83 -7.34 -22.12
CA LEU A 51 -9.48 -6.03 -22.05
C LEU A 51 -10.21 -5.75 -23.35
N CYS A 52 -11.50 -5.51 -23.22
CA CYS A 52 -12.42 -5.19 -24.30
C CYS A 52 -13.18 -3.90 -23.99
N PRO A 53 -13.74 -3.23 -25.01
CA PRO A 53 -14.61 -2.07 -24.86
C PRO A 53 -15.70 -2.19 -23.78
N SER A 54 -16.21 -3.40 -23.57
CA SER A 54 -17.30 -3.71 -22.65
C SER A 54 -16.87 -3.88 -21.20
N ASN A 55 -15.63 -4.29 -20.92
CA ASN A 55 -15.19 -4.68 -19.57
C ASN A 55 -14.11 -3.76 -18.96
N TRP A 56 -13.34 -3.01 -19.78
CA TRP A 56 -12.16 -2.28 -19.30
C TRP A 56 -12.47 -1.37 -18.11
N ARG A 57 -13.63 -0.70 -18.14
CA ARG A 57 -14.04 0.24 -17.08
C ARG A 57 -14.26 -0.48 -15.76
N ARG A 58 -14.87 -1.67 -15.79
CA ARG A 58 -15.11 -2.51 -14.61
C ARG A 58 -13.81 -3.10 -14.08
N VAL A 59 -12.93 -3.57 -14.96
CA VAL A 59 -11.61 -4.10 -14.58
C VAL A 59 -10.76 -3.04 -13.90
N VAL A 60 -10.64 -1.85 -14.53
CA VAL A 60 -9.87 -0.73 -13.95
C VAL A 60 -10.48 -0.28 -12.62
N LEU A 61 -11.81 -0.20 -12.52
CA LEU A 61 -12.47 0.17 -11.27
C LEU A 61 -12.19 -0.84 -10.15
N GLY A 62 -12.37 -2.15 -10.42
CA GLY A 62 -12.12 -3.20 -9.43
C GLY A 62 -10.67 -3.21 -8.96
N ALA A 63 -9.72 -3.03 -9.89
CA ALA A 63 -8.29 -2.93 -9.57
C ALA A 63 -7.98 -1.73 -8.66
N ILE A 64 -8.53 -0.55 -8.97
CA ILE A 64 -8.33 0.68 -8.17
C ILE A 64 -8.95 0.51 -6.77
N MET A 65 -10.18 0.03 -6.69
CA MET A 65 -10.86 -0.19 -5.42
C MET A 65 -10.06 -1.12 -4.52
N LEU A 66 -9.62 -2.27 -5.06
CA LEU A 66 -8.85 -3.23 -4.29
C LEU A 66 -7.47 -2.69 -3.91
N ALA A 67 -6.77 -2.02 -4.84
CA ALA A 67 -5.48 -1.38 -4.56
C ALA A 67 -5.60 -0.34 -3.45
N SER A 68 -6.63 0.50 -3.48
CA SER A 68 -6.87 1.52 -2.45
C SER A 68 -7.09 0.90 -1.06
N LYS A 69 -7.73 -0.27 -0.98
CA LYS A 69 -7.98 -0.96 0.29
C LYS A 69 -6.74 -1.64 0.87
N VAL A 70 -5.85 -2.12 0.01
CA VAL A 70 -4.64 -2.83 0.43
C VAL A 70 -3.51 -1.87 0.76
N TRP A 71 -3.43 -0.74 0.04
CA TRP A 71 -2.32 0.19 0.13
C TRP A 71 -2.61 1.43 0.98
N ASP A 72 -3.87 1.87 1.06
CA ASP A 72 -4.23 3.09 1.79
C ASP A 72 -4.76 2.75 3.20
N ASP A 73 -4.11 3.28 4.23
CA ASP A 73 -4.53 3.15 5.63
C ASP A 73 -5.89 3.83 5.90
N GLN A 74 -6.34 4.72 5.01
CA GLN A 74 -7.64 5.41 5.07
C GLN A 74 -8.46 5.12 3.81
N ALA A 75 -8.65 3.83 3.51
CA ALA A 75 -9.41 3.41 2.34
C ALA A 75 -10.84 3.97 2.30
N VAL A 76 -11.23 4.43 1.10
CA VAL A 76 -12.57 4.95 0.81
C VAL A 76 -13.61 3.83 0.83
N TRP A 77 -14.78 4.10 1.40
CA TRP A 77 -15.86 3.10 1.50
C TRP A 77 -16.53 2.89 0.13
N ASN A 78 -17.08 1.70 -0.10
CA ASN A 78 -17.77 1.37 -1.38
C ASN A 78 -18.96 2.31 -1.67
N VAL A 79 -19.62 2.84 -0.63
CA VAL A 79 -20.70 3.82 -0.76
C VAL A 79 -20.23 5.16 -1.34
N ASP A 80 -19.00 5.56 -1.07
CA ASP A 80 -18.43 6.80 -1.59
C ASP A 80 -18.11 6.66 -3.09
N TYR A 81 -17.68 5.46 -3.52
CA TYR A 81 -17.52 5.17 -4.95
C TYR A 81 -18.83 5.28 -5.73
N CYS A 82 -19.98 4.96 -5.12
CA CYS A 82 -21.30 5.16 -5.74
C CYS A 82 -21.63 6.66 -5.92
N GLN A 83 -21.15 7.53 -5.03
CA GLN A 83 -21.32 8.98 -5.17
C GLN A 83 -20.45 9.54 -6.31
N ILE A 84 -19.25 8.98 -6.49
CA ILE A 84 -18.33 9.34 -7.58
C ILE A 84 -18.88 8.83 -8.92
N LEU A 85 -19.36 7.59 -8.94
CA LEU A 85 -19.90 6.89 -10.11
C LEU A 85 -21.43 6.81 -9.98
N ARG A 86 -22.09 7.92 -10.28
CA ARG A 86 -23.55 8.14 -10.13
C ARG A 86 -24.48 7.07 -10.74
N ASP A 87 -23.95 6.15 -11.54
CA ASP A 87 -24.67 5.06 -12.21
C ASP A 87 -24.46 3.69 -11.54
N THR A 88 -23.94 3.63 -10.31
CA THR A 88 -23.61 2.37 -9.62
C THR A 88 -24.23 2.30 -8.23
N ASN A 89 -24.53 1.07 -7.79
CA ASN A 89 -25.06 0.80 -6.45
C ASN A 89 -24.02 0.07 -5.59
N VAL A 90 -24.24 0.05 -4.27
CA VAL A 90 -23.28 -0.51 -3.32
C VAL A 90 -23.13 -2.02 -3.49
N ASP A 91 -24.21 -2.72 -3.82
CA ASP A 91 -24.18 -4.17 -4.02
C ASP A 91 -23.32 -4.56 -5.25
N ASP A 92 -23.40 -3.80 -6.33
CA ASP A 92 -22.59 -3.93 -7.54
C ASP A 92 -21.11 -3.66 -7.24
N MET A 93 -20.80 -2.68 -6.37
CA MET A 93 -19.44 -2.41 -5.91
C MET A 93 -18.88 -3.56 -5.06
N ASN A 94 -19.67 -4.07 -4.12
CA ASN A 94 -19.28 -5.20 -3.27
C ASN A 94 -19.06 -6.47 -4.10
N GLU A 95 -19.96 -6.73 -5.05
CA GLU A 95 -19.85 -7.87 -5.95
C GLU A 95 -18.64 -7.75 -6.88
N LEU A 96 -18.37 -6.56 -7.42
CA LEU A 96 -17.19 -6.30 -8.24
C LEU A 96 -15.90 -6.60 -7.46
N GLU A 97 -15.81 -6.16 -6.21
CA GLU A 97 -14.66 -6.42 -5.34
C GLU A 97 -14.48 -7.92 -5.05
N ARG A 98 -15.58 -8.62 -4.75
CA ARG A 98 -15.58 -10.06 -4.53
C ARG A 98 -15.08 -10.81 -5.78
N GLN A 99 -15.64 -10.50 -6.94
CA GLN A 99 -15.24 -11.10 -8.21
C GLN A 99 -13.77 -10.81 -8.55
N PHE A 100 -13.32 -9.58 -8.31
CA PHE A 100 -11.94 -9.21 -8.60
C PHE A 100 -10.94 -9.96 -7.71
N LEU A 101 -11.26 -10.15 -6.42
CA LEU A 101 -10.49 -10.99 -5.50
C LEU A 101 -10.42 -12.44 -5.97
N GLU A 102 -11.54 -13.00 -6.44
CA GLU A 102 -11.61 -14.35 -6.97
C GLU A 102 -10.77 -14.51 -8.24
N CYS A 103 -10.83 -13.56 -9.17
CA CYS A 103 -9.99 -13.54 -10.36
C CYS A 103 -8.49 -13.43 -10.04
N LEU A 104 -8.13 -12.81 -8.91
CA LEU A 104 -6.75 -12.77 -8.43
C LEU A 104 -6.37 -13.99 -7.59
N GLU A 105 -7.26 -14.95 -7.39
CA GLU A 105 -7.07 -16.08 -6.45
C GLU A 105 -6.64 -15.59 -5.06
N PHE A 106 -7.15 -14.43 -4.64
CA PHE A 106 -6.78 -13.74 -3.40
C PHE A 106 -5.28 -13.40 -3.27
N ASN A 107 -4.52 -13.45 -4.36
CA ASN A 107 -3.12 -13.03 -4.42
C ASN A 107 -3.02 -11.50 -4.48
N ILE A 108 -3.29 -10.86 -3.34
CA ILE A 108 -3.24 -9.39 -3.17
C ILE A 108 -1.88 -8.89 -2.70
N ASN A 109 -1.00 -9.78 -2.23
CA ASN A 109 0.31 -9.34 -1.76
C ASN A 109 1.17 -8.86 -2.93
N VAL A 110 1.70 -7.64 -2.83
CA VAL A 110 2.66 -7.08 -3.79
C VAL A 110 4.00 -6.92 -3.10
N PRO A 111 4.96 -7.83 -3.33
CA PRO A 111 6.30 -7.71 -2.76
C PRO A 111 6.98 -6.41 -3.21
N SER A 112 7.85 -5.84 -2.36
CA SER A 112 8.59 -4.61 -2.67
C SER A 112 9.41 -4.73 -3.96
N SER A 113 9.92 -5.92 -4.29
CA SER A 113 10.64 -6.17 -5.54
C SER A 113 9.75 -6.04 -6.77
N VAL A 114 8.49 -6.50 -6.69
CA VAL A 114 7.50 -6.34 -7.76
C VAL A 114 7.17 -4.86 -7.88
N TYR A 115 6.80 -4.19 -6.78
CA TYR A 115 6.53 -2.75 -6.81
C TYR A 115 7.68 -1.94 -7.44
N ALA A 116 8.92 -2.21 -7.02
CA ALA A 116 10.10 -1.53 -7.54
C ALA A 116 10.27 -1.75 -9.05
N LYS A 117 10.08 -2.98 -9.53
CA LYS A 117 10.12 -3.31 -10.97
C LYS A 117 9.17 -2.40 -11.75
N TYR A 118 7.89 -2.36 -11.38
CA TYR A 118 6.88 -1.54 -12.06
C TYR A 118 7.19 -0.05 -11.98
N TYR A 119 7.64 0.43 -10.82
CA TYR A 119 8.06 1.82 -10.64
C TYR A 119 9.17 2.21 -11.62
N TYR A 120 10.22 1.40 -11.74
CA TYR A 120 11.36 1.69 -12.63
C TYR A 120 10.99 1.56 -14.11
N GLU A 121 10.13 0.60 -14.47
CA GLU A 121 9.63 0.45 -15.84
C GLU A 121 8.79 1.67 -16.26
N LEU A 122 7.81 2.07 -15.43
CA LEU A 122 6.99 3.27 -15.68
C LEU A 122 7.85 4.53 -15.77
N ARG A 123 8.87 4.65 -14.92
CA ARG A 123 9.80 5.78 -14.94
C ARG A 123 10.59 5.82 -16.26
N THR A 124 11.11 4.68 -16.69
CA THR A 124 11.83 4.55 -17.97
C THR A 124 10.91 4.93 -19.13
N LEU A 125 9.66 4.46 -19.13
CA LEU A 125 8.66 4.81 -20.13
C LEU A 125 8.34 6.31 -20.13
N ALA A 126 8.18 6.93 -18.96
CA ALA A 126 7.93 8.36 -18.86
C ALA A 126 9.10 9.19 -19.42
N MET A 127 10.34 8.77 -19.16
CA MET A 127 11.54 9.41 -19.72
C MET A 127 11.59 9.29 -21.24
N ALA A 128 11.25 8.12 -21.79
CA ALA A 128 11.21 7.89 -23.23
C ALA A 128 10.09 8.68 -23.96
N ASN A 129 9.09 9.17 -23.23
CA ASN A 129 7.95 9.92 -23.77
C ASN A 129 7.95 11.40 -23.35
N ASP A 130 9.08 11.93 -22.87
CA ASP A 130 9.24 13.32 -22.40
C ASP A 130 8.25 13.77 -21.30
N LEU A 131 7.67 12.81 -20.57
CA LEU A 131 6.72 13.05 -19.48
C LEU A 131 7.42 13.25 -18.13
N GLN A 132 8.55 13.97 -18.11
CA GLN A 132 9.39 14.07 -16.92
C GLN A 132 8.57 14.52 -15.70
N LEU A 133 8.32 13.59 -14.79
CA LEU A 133 7.84 13.90 -13.45
C LEU A 133 8.94 14.71 -12.78
N PRO A 134 8.66 15.89 -12.21
CA PRO A 134 9.67 16.60 -11.46
C PRO A 134 10.14 15.66 -10.37
N LEU A 135 11.38 15.20 -10.49
CA LEU A 135 12.07 14.70 -9.33
C LEU A 135 12.02 15.88 -8.36
N GLN A 136 11.42 15.68 -7.21
CA GLN A 136 12.03 16.28 -6.05
C GLN A 136 13.18 15.33 -5.73
N PRO A 137 14.45 15.64 -6.11
CA PRO A 137 15.55 15.21 -5.26
C PRO A 137 15.13 15.45 -3.81
N LEU A 138 15.56 14.62 -2.86
CA LEU A 138 15.49 15.01 -1.45
C LEU A 138 16.05 16.43 -1.38
N TYR A 139 15.17 17.43 -1.27
CA TYR A 139 15.61 18.81 -1.18
C TYR A 139 16.59 18.82 -0.03
N LYS A 140 17.70 19.55 -0.16
CA LYS A 140 18.75 19.60 0.87
C LYS A 140 18.13 19.81 2.26
N GLU A 141 17.05 20.57 2.32
CA GLU A 141 16.23 20.78 3.50
C GLU A 141 15.50 19.54 4.05
N ARG A 142 14.91 18.69 3.20
CA ARG A 142 14.27 17.42 3.59
C ARG A 142 15.32 16.39 4.02
N ALA A 143 16.46 16.32 3.31
CA ALA A 143 17.60 15.49 3.72
C ALA A 143 18.13 15.92 5.09
N ASN A 144 18.35 17.22 5.30
CA ASN A 144 18.80 17.78 6.57
C ASN A 144 17.78 17.56 7.70
N LYS A 145 16.47 17.69 7.42
CA LYS A 145 15.42 17.39 8.40
C LYS A 145 15.43 15.93 8.80
N LEU A 146 15.55 14.99 7.85
CA LEU A 146 15.67 13.57 8.16
C LEU A 146 16.96 13.27 8.94
N GLU A 147 18.09 13.87 8.59
CA GLU A 147 19.35 13.71 9.30
C GLU A 147 19.27 14.25 10.74
N ALA A 148 18.67 15.43 10.93
CA ALA A 148 18.45 16.02 12.25
C ALA A 148 17.53 15.16 13.13
N LEU A 149 16.46 14.61 12.54
CA LEU A 149 15.57 13.68 13.23
C LEU A 149 16.30 12.39 13.61
N SER A 150 17.11 11.81 12.69
CA SER A 150 17.91 10.61 12.96
C SER A 150 18.87 10.83 14.14
N ARG A 151 19.60 11.95 14.14
CA ARG A 151 20.50 12.32 15.24
C ARG A 151 19.77 12.48 16.57
N MET A 152 18.60 13.13 16.57
CA MET A 152 17.78 13.27 17.79
C MET A 152 17.30 11.93 18.34
N TYR A 153 17.04 10.94 17.49
CA TYR A 153 16.70 9.58 17.92
C TYR A 153 17.91 8.82 18.44
N GLU A 154 19.08 8.95 17.80
CA GLU A 154 20.34 8.36 18.29
C GLU A 154 20.76 8.92 19.66
N ASP A 155 20.65 10.22 19.88
CA ASP A 155 20.95 10.86 21.16
C ASP A 155 20.01 10.39 22.28
N LYS A 156 18.76 10.07 21.95
CA LYS A 156 17.78 9.50 22.90
C LYS A 156 18.01 8.00 23.18
N LEU A 157 18.69 7.31 22.29
CA LEU A 157 19.01 5.89 22.40
C LEU A 157 20.36 5.64 23.09
N GLN A 158 21.18 6.67 23.30
CA GLN A 158 22.34 6.55 24.17
C GLN A 158 21.85 6.29 25.60
N PRO A 159 22.13 5.11 26.20
CA PRO A 159 21.90 4.95 27.63
C PRO A 159 22.77 5.98 28.34
N ASP A 160 22.21 6.64 29.35
CA ASP A 160 22.87 7.61 30.23
C ASP A 160 24.06 6.89 30.92
N VAL A 161 25.22 6.79 30.25
CA VAL A 161 26.46 6.22 30.82
C VAL A 161 27.03 7.25 31.79
N ARG A 162 26.37 7.35 32.94
CA ARG A 162 26.94 8.02 34.10
C ARG A 162 28.05 7.13 34.66
N PRO A 163 29.27 7.64 34.87
CA PRO A 163 30.32 6.85 35.49
C PRO A 163 29.90 6.49 36.92
N ILE A 164 30.15 5.22 37.24
CA ILE A 164 29.82 4.51 38.47
C ILE A 164 30.21 5.33 39.71
N HIS A 165 29.22 5.77 40.48
CA HIS A 165 29.29 5.71 41.94
C HIS A 165 27.91 5.80 42.58
N ARG A 166 27.30 4.66 42.95
CA ARG A 166 26.58 4.45 44.22
C ARG A 166 25.96 3.05 44.27
N ARG A 167 26.11 2.46 45.45
CA ARG A 167 25.82 1.08 45.85
C ARG A 167 24.42 0.60 45.42
N SER A 168 24.38 -0.52 44.71
CA SER A 168 23.17 -1.29 44.43
C SER A 168 22.72 -2.06 45.68
N PHE A 169 21.54 -1.73 46.20
CA PHE A 169 20.75 -2.66 47.01
C PHE A 169 19.81 -3.41 46.05
N SER A 170 20.08 -4.70 45.84
CA SER A 170 19.25 -5.57 45.01
C SER A 170 18.03 -6.04 45.80
N ALA A 171 16.83 -5.87 45.22
CA ALA A 171 15.63 -6.55 45.65
C ALA A 171 15.47 -7.85 44.85
N GLU A 172 16.35 -8.81 45.10
CA GLU A 172 16.16 -10.21 44.75
C GLU A 172 16.15 -11.02 46.04
N LYS A 173 14.96 -11.33 46.55
CA LYS A 173 14.73 -12.46 47.45
C LYS A 173 13.25 -12.78 47.58
N LEU A 174 12.68 -13.29 46.49
CA LEU A 174 11.55 -14.21 46.57
C LEU A 174 11.80 -15.35 45.59
N VAL A 175 12.49 -16.37 46.08
CA VAL A 175 12.20 -17.81 45.96
C VAL A 175 13.50 -18.55 46.28
N THR A 176 13.63 -19.01 47.52
CA THR A 176 13.91 -20.41 47.91
C THR A 176 14.10 -20.42 49.43
N LYS A 177 13.06 -20.87 50.13
CA LYS A 177 13.14 -21.29 51.52
C LYS A 177 13.95 -22.59 51.52
N GLU A 178 15.20 -22.53 51.98
CA GLU A 178 15.98 -23.72 52.28
C GLU A 178 15.26 -24.54 53.38
N TYR A 179 15.02 -25.81 53.10
CA TYR A 179 15.15 -26.85 54.11
C TYR A 179 16.27 -27.77 53.63
N ARG A 180 17.50 -27.52 54.07
CA ARG A 180 18.54 -28.54 54.14
C ARG A 180 18.50 -29.12 55.55
N SER A 181 17.88 -30.28 55.68
CA SER A 181 18.18 -31.20 56.78
C SER A 181 19.55 -31.81 56.53
N LEU A 182 20.50 -31.57 57.44
CA LEU A 182 21.73 -32.38 57.52
C LEU A 182 21.69 -33.10 58.85
N VAL A 183 21.50 -34.42 58.77
CA VAL A 183 21.73 -35.38 59.85
C VAL A 183 23.17 -35.85 59.74
N VAL A 184 23.97 -35.68 60.79
CA VAL A 184 25.09 -36.58 61.13
C VAL A 184 25.19 -36.71 62.66
N ILE A 185 24.77 -37.88 63.14
CA ILE A 185 25.31 -38.75 64.20
C ILE A 185 26.26 -38.11 65.23
N SER A 186 25.82 -38.03 66.50
CA SER A 186 26.28 -38.86 67.64
C SER A 186 25.42 -38.56 68.87
#